data_AF-A0A7Y4M223-F1
#
_entry.id   AF-A0A7Y4M223-F1
#
_cell.length_a   1.000
_cell.length_b   1.000
_cell.length_c   1.000
_cell.angle_alpha   90.00
_cell.angle_beta   90.00
_cell.angle_gamma   90.00
#
_symmetry.space_group_name_H-M   'P 1'
#
loop_
_entity.id
_entity.type
_entity.pdbx_description
1 polymer ?
#
loop_
_entity_poly.entity_id
_entity_poly.type
_entity_poly.pdbx_seq_one_letter_code
_entity_poly.pdbx_strand_id
1 'polypeptide(L)'
;MDNKLNEIRRKIRLLREKMLSAEDNIRKQVNRDEDCSEAATHLMAMRATMLGLIGERNRLGGEERLLNVDERLKLDVRAASRKPPAGAPERRER
;
A
#
# COMPACT_ATOMS: atom_id res chain seq x y z
N MET A 1 13.92 -5.95 9.92
CA MET A 1 12.87 -4.97 10.28
C MET A 1 13.07 -3.75 9.41
N ASP A 2 12.28 -3.61 8.35
CA ASP A 2 12.46 -2.54 7.36
C ASP A 2 11.92 -1.21 7.89
N ASN A 3 12.78 -0.51 8.64
CA ASN A 3 12.48 0.77 9.28
C ASN A 3 11.92 1.78 8.26
N LYS A 4 12.50 1.82 7.06
CA LYS A 4 12.10 2.73 5.98
C LYS A 4 10.67 2.50 5.49
N LEU A 5 10.26 1.25 5.28
CA LEU A 5 8.90 0.93 4.84
C LEU A 5 7.87 1.27 5.91
N ASN A 6 8.20 1.02 7.18
CA ASN A 6 7.34 1.40 8.31
C ASN A 6 7.24 2.93 8.48
N GLU A 7 8.32 3.66 8.24
CA GLU A 7 8.30 5.12 8.24
C GLU A 7 7.40 5.68 7.14
N ILE A 8 7.49 5.16 5.91
CA ILE A 8 6.61 5.56 4.80
C ILE A 8 5.15 5.27 5.13
N ARG A 9 4.84 4.09 5.71
CA ARG A 9 3.49 3.76 6.18
C ARG A 9 3.00 4.76 7.22
N ARG A 10 3.85 5.18 8.16
CA ARG A 10 3.50 6.19 9.17
C ARG A 10 3.23 7.55 8.52
N LYS A 11 4.07 7.99 7.58
CA LYS A 11 3.88 9.24 6.83
C LYS A 11 2.57 9.23 6.04
N ILE A 12 2.25 8.12 5.37
CA ILE A 12 0.97 7.94 4.66
C ILE A 12 -0.22 8.08 5.61
N ARG A 13 -0.19 7.43 6.78
CA ARG A 13 -1.29 7.52 7.77
C ARG A 13 -1.49 8.97 8.23
N LEU A 14 -0.42 9.62 8.67
CA LEU A 14 -0.46 11.01 9.13
C LEU A 14 -0.96 11.96 8.03
N LEU A 15 -0.50 11.77 6.79
CA LEU A 15 -0.92 12.61 5.67
C LEU A 15 -2.40 12.40 5.32
N ARG A 16 -2.94 11.18 5.44
CA ARG A 16 -4.38 10.93 5.28
C ARG A 16 -5.22 11.69 6.30
N GLU A 17 -4.83 11.67 7.57
CA GLU A 17 -5.52 12.40 8.63
C GLU A 17 -5.54 13.91 8.35
N LYS A 18 -4.39 14.47 7.93
CA LYS A 18 -4.29 15.88 7.52
C LYS A 18 -5.17 16.20 6.31
N MET A 19 -5.18 15.33 5.30
CA MET A 19 -6.02 15.50 4.12
C MET A 19 -7.51 15.48 4.46
N LEU A 20 -7.96 14.56 5.33
CA LEU A 20 -9.35 14.53 5.80
C LEU A 20 -9.74 15.83 6.51
N SER A 21 -8.86 16.35 7.39
CA SER A 21 -9.10 17.63 8.06
C SER A 21 -9.18 18.81 7.07
N ALA A 22 -8.36 18.81 6.02
CA ALA A 22 -8.40 19.85 4.99
C ALA A 22 -9.67 19.74 4.13
N GLU A 23 -10.10 18.52 3.77
CA GLU A 23 -11.36 18.28 3.05
C GLU A 23 -12.57 18.74 3.87
N ASP A 24 -12.58 18.48 5.18
CA ASP A 24 -13.63 18.97 6.07
C ASP A 24 -13.63 20.50 6.19
N ASN A 25 -12.45 21.14 6.17
CA ASN A 25 -12.37 22.60 6.17
C ASN A 25 -12.93 23.19 4.87
N ILE A 26 -12.54 22.64 3.71
CA ILE A 26 -13.07 23.05 2.41
C ILE A 26 -14.60 22.90 2.38
N ARG A 27 -15.13 21.78 2.89
CA ARG A 27 -16.58 21.57 2.97
C ARG A 27 -17.28 22.65 3.80
N LYS A 28 -16.67 23.09 4.91
CA LYS A 28 -17.20 24.18 5.75
C LYS A 28 -17.17 25.53 5.04
N GLN A 29 -16.08 25.84 4.32
CA GLN A 29 -15.95 27.08 3.54
C GLN A 29 -17.01 27.13 2.43
N VAL A 30 -17.14 26.04 1.65
CA VAL A 30 -18.17 25.93 0.60
C VAL A 30 -19.57 26.10 1.16
N ASN A 31 -19.89 25.48 2.31
CA ASN A 31 -21.20 25.63 2.94
C ASN A 31 -21.50 27.05 3.46
N ARG A 32 -20.49 27.92 3.53
CA ARG A 32 -20.62 29.34 3.92
C ARG A 32 -20.43 30.29 2.75
N ASP A 33 -20.34 29.75 1.54
CA ASP A 33 -20.01 30.51 0.32
C ASP A 33 -18.68 31.30 0.44
N GLU A 34 -17.74 30.80 1.24
CA GLU A 34 -16.39 31.36 1.40
C GLU A 34 -15.44 30.85 0.31
N ASP A 35 -14.42 31.66 -0.05
CA ASP A 35 -13.36 31.22 -0.95
C ASP A 35 -12.53 30.09 -0.31
N CYS A 36 -12.45 28.96 -1.02
CA CYS A 36 -11.69 27.78 -0.61
C CYS A 36 -10.46 27.50 -1.49
N SER A 37 -10.10 28.41 -2.40
CA SER A 37 -9.04 28.19 -3.41
C SER A 37 -7.69 27.83 -2.80
N GLU A 38 -7.30 28.50 -1.71
CA GLU A 38 -6.05 28.20 -0.99
C GLU A 38 -6.09 26.81 -0.33
N ALA A 39 -7.17 26.50 0.39
CA ALA A 39 -7.34 25.21 1.05
C ALA A 39 -7.38 24.05 0.04
N ALA A 40 -8.06 24.25 -1.10
CA ALA A 40 -8.10 23.31 -2.21
C ALA A 40 -6.70 23.10 -2.84
N THR A 41 -5.95 24.18 -3.06
CA THR A 41 -4.56 24.10 -3.58
C THR A 41 -3.67 23.33 -2.62
N HIS A 42 -3.78 23.58 -1.32
CA HIS A 42 -3.05 22.86 -0.29
C HIS A 42 -3.40 21.36 -0.26
N LEU A 43 -4.69 21.02 -0.37
CA LEU A 43 -5.14 19.62 -0.47
C LEU A 43 -4.55 18.92 -1.69
N MET A 44 -4.50 19.60 -2.85
CA MET A 44 -3.90 19.06 -4.06
C MET A 44 -2.39 18.80 -3.91
N ALA A 45 -1.66 19.69 -3.24
CA ALA A 45 -0.24 19.48 -2.92
C ALA A 45 -0.03 18.27 -1.99
N MET A 46 -0.89 18.09 -0.98
CA MET A 46 -0.88 16.88 -0.15
C MET A 46 -1.18 15.61 -0.95
N ARG A 47 -2.12 15.66 -1.90
CA ARG A 47 -2.41 14.53 -2.82
C ARG A 47 -1.21 14.15 -3.68
N ALA A 48 -0.49 15.13 -4.22
CA ALA A 48 0.75 14.87 -4.96
C ALA A 48 1.82 14.18 -4.07
N THR A 49 1.97 14.67 -2.84
CA THR A 49 2.88 14.06 -1.85
C THR A 49 2.47 12.62 -1.51
N MET A 50 1.17 12.36 -1.34
CA MET A 50 0.62 11.03 -1.09
C MET A 50 0.97 10.04 -2.21
N LEU A 51 0.81 10.46 -3.47
CA LEU A 51 1.17 9.63 -4.63
C LEU A 51 2.66 9.31 -4.64
N GLY A 52 3.52 10.28 -4.30
CA GLY A 52 4.97 10.05 -4.15
C GLY A 52 5.30 9.00 -3.09
N LEU A 53 4.68 9.10 -1.90
CA LEU A 53 4.86 8.13 -0.81
C LEU A 53 4.34 6.73 -1.17
N ILE A 54 3.20 6.65 -1.86
CA ILE A 54 2.64 5.39 -2.37
C ILE A 54 3.60 4.75 -3.38
N GLY A 55 4.14 5.53 -4.31
CA GLY A 55 5.14 5.05 -5.27
C GLY A 55 6.40 4.52 -4.58
N GLU A 56 6.91 5.22 -3.56
CA GLU A 56 8.07 4.74 -2.79
C GLU A 56 7.76 3.47 -2.00
N ARG A 57 6.60 3.42 -1.33
CA ARG A 57 6.12 2.21 -0.65
C ARG A 57 6.07 1.02 -1.59
N ASN A 58 5.51 1.19 -2.79
CA ASN A 58 5.37 0.12 -3.77
C ASN A 58 6.74 -0.38 -4.27
N ARG A 59 7.69 0.54 -4.53
CA ARG A 59 9.08 0.18 -4.88
C ARG A 59 9.80 -0.63 -3.79
N LEU A 60 9.41 -0.47 -2.53
CA LEU A 60 9.92 -1.24 -1.40
C LEU A 60 9.14 -2.54 -1.15
N GLY A 61 8.30 -2.99 -2.09
CA GLY A 61 7.49 -4.21 -1.95
C GLY A 61 6.28 -4.04 -1.02
N GLY A 62 5.96 -2.81 -0.61
CA GLY A 62 4.82 -2.55 0.27
C GLY A 62 3.45 -2.52 -0.42
N GLU A 63 3.40 -2.81 -1.72
CA GLU A 63 2.15 -3.02 -2.47
C GLU A 63 1.53 -4.39 -2.20
N GLU A 64 2.35 -5.38 -1.86
CA GLU A 64 1.90 -6.74 -1.67
C GLU A 64 0.92 -6.81 -0.49
N ARG A 65 -0.25 -7.42 -0.74
CA ARG A 65 -1.27 -7.60 0.29
C ARG A 65 -0.65 -8.45 1.41
N LEU A 66 -0.51 -7.85 2.59
CA LEU A 66 -0.08 -8.59 3.77
C LEU A 66 -1.16 -9.62 4.11
N LEU A 67 -0.84 -10.89 3.86
CA LEU A 67 -1.67 -12.01 4.29
C LEU A 67 -1.73 -12.02 5.82
N ASN A 68 -2.93 -12.23 6.35
CA ASN A 68 -3.10 -12.52 7.77
C ASN A 68 -2.50 -13.91 8.10
N VAL A 69 -2.43 -14.25 9.40
CA VAL A 69 -1.79 -15.49 9.86
C VAL A 69 -2.45 -16.71 9.22
N ASP A 70 -3.78 -16.78 9.19
CA ASP A 70 -4.53 -17.90 8.62
C ASP A 70 -4.30 -18.06 7.11
N GLU A 71 -4.26 -16.93 6.39
CA GLU A 71 -3.99 -16.90 4.96
C GLU A 71 -2.56 -17.35 4.65
N ARG A 72 -1.58 -16.96 5.47
CA ARG A 72 -0.19 -17.40 5.36
C ARG A 72 -0.08 -18.90 5.57
N LEU A 73 -0.65 -19.41 6.66
CA LEU A 73 -0.62 -20.83 7.01
C LEU A 73 -1.27 -21.69 5.92
N LYS A 74 -2.40 -21.27 5.35
CA LYS A 74 -3.05 -21.98 4.23
C LYS A 74 -2.18 -22.03 2.98
N LEU A 75 -1.38 -21.00 2.73
CA LEU A 75 -0.48 -20.93 1.58
C LEU A 75 0.72 -21.87 1.76
N ASP A 76 1.30 -21.90 2.97
CA ASP A 76 2.41 -22.79 3.32
C ASP A 76 1.99 -24.27 3.26
N VAL A 77 0.81 -24.61 3.79
CA VAL A 77 0.24 -25.98 3.70
C VAL A 77 0.04 -26.40 2.24
N ARG A 78 -0.48 -25.50 1.39
CA ARG A 78 -0.65 -25.77 -0.05
C ARG A 78 0.68 -25.92 -0.78
N ALA A 79 1.70 -25.13 -0.43
CA ALA A 79 3.04 -25.23 -0.98
C ALA A 79 3.71 -26.55 -0.59
N ALA A 80 3.61 -26.95 0.68
CA ALA A 80 4.12 -28.23 1.17
C ALA A 80 3.41 -29.44 0.56
N SER A 81 2.14 -29.29 0.17
CA SER A 81 1.35 -30.36 -0.47
C SER A 81 1.62 -30.51 -1.98
N ARG A 82 2.36 -29.59 -2.62
CA ARG A 82 2.77 -29.77 -4.01
C ARG A 82 3.89 -30.81 -4.09
N LYS A 83 3.53 -32.05 -4.45
CA LYS A 83 4.49 -33.08 -4.86
C LYS A 83 5.30 -32.58 -6.08
N PRO A 84 6.62 -32.83 -6.17
CA PRO A 84 7.36 -32.60 -7.41
C PRO A 84 6.73 -33.39 -8.55
N PRO A 85 6.70 -32.87 -9.78
CA PRO A 85 6.23 -33.64 -10.92
C PRO A 85 7.13 -34.88 -11.06
N ALA A 86 6.55 -36.05 -10.85
CA ALA A 86 7.23 -37.31 -11.07
C ALA A 86 7.39 -37.52 -12.58
N GLY A 87 8.64 -37.61 -13.04
CA GLY A 87 8.95 -38.19 -14.35
C GLY A 87 9.91 -37.37 -15.21
N ALA A 88 11.21 -37.50 -14.96
CA ALA A 88 12.20 -37.45 -16.04
C ALA A 88 12.55 -38.92 -16.36
N PRO A 89 12.36 -39.41 -17.61
CA PRO A 89 12.72 -40.78 -17.94
C PRO A 89 14.24 -40.90 -18.03
N GLU A 90 14.78 -41.79 -17.20
CA GLU A 90 16.18 -42.19 -17.16
C GLU A 90 16.55 -42.86 -18.50
N ARG A 91 17.32 -42.17 -19.35
CA ARG A 91 17.94 -42.80 -20.53
C ARG A 91 19.02 -43.77 -20.04
N ARG A 92 18.68 -45.06 -19.98
CA ARG A 92 19.67 -46.16 -20.00
C ARG A 92 20.16 -46.33 -21.43
N GLU A 93 21.37 -45.86 -21.73
CA GLU A 93 22.14 -46.31 -22.90
C GLU A 93 22.90 -47.60 -22.54
N ARG A 94 22.92 -48.52 -23.51
CA ARG A 94 23.57 -49.84 -23.47
C ARG A 94 25.02 -49.74 -23.92
#